data_AF-A0A3N9N609-F1
#
_entry.id   AF-A0A3N9N609-F1
#
_cell.length_a   1.000
_cell.length_b   1.000
_cell.length_c   1.000
_cell.angle_alpha   90.00
_cell.angle_beta   90.00
_cell.angle_gamma   90.00
#
_symmetry.space_group_name_H-M   'P 1'
#
loop_
_entity.id
_entity.type
_entity.pdbx_description
1 polymer ?
#
loop_
_entity_poly.entity_id
_entity_poly.type
_entity_poly.pdbx_seq_one_letter_code
_entity_poly.pdbx_strand_id
1 'polypeptide(L)'
;MILLVMEPGKRLDVWRTQLEMAFPNVKVISAQEDKMALDLAEQYKPTLLVLDYDLPESGPFSIIQKVRATSPSTKYVLLTSSVGQQEMAKMGGADLVHLQNVSIKQFVNSVNDTFPNLLTQHKNKKFILIAGNGDDFFKTLYEKLVNNGYNVKNVRDGAHAMIGIVENPIDLVILDMKLSDFDGLRVMRVLRRIKQDLPIIGISKSGYDIDNSQIERYNAKLLIQPINFDDLLKLIKSSMLKEEITET
;
A
#
# COMPACT_ATOMS: atom_id res chain seq x y z
N MET A 1 6.81 -1.98 7.02
CA MET A 1 8.12 -2.67 7.13
C MET A 1 8.17 -3.41 8.45
N ILE A 2 8.72 -4.63 8.48
CA ILE A 2 8.89 -5.43 9.70
C ILE A 2 10.36 -5.41 10.13
N LEU A 3 10.63 -5.18 11.42
CA LEU A 3 11.94 -5.39 12.03
C LEU A 3 11.88 -6.60 12.97
N LEU A 4 12.70 -7.61 12.70
CA LEU A 4 12.89 -8.80 13.53
C LEU A 4 14.12 -8.59 14.42
N VAL A 5 13.98 -8.76 15.72
CA VAL A 5 15.09 -8.69 16.68
C VAL A 5 15.13 -10.01 17.43
N MET A 6 16.03 -10.90 17.01
CA MET A 6 16.08 -12.29 17.45
C MET A 6 17.54 -12.76 17.47
N GLU A 7 17.83 -13.79 18.25
CA GLU A 7 19.16 -14.41 18.23
C GLU A 7 19.52 -14.96 16.84
N PRO A 8 20.81 -14.93 16.46
CA PRO A 8 21.27 -15.47 15.18
C PRO A 8 21.03 -16.98 15.09
N GLY A 9 20.62 -17.44 13.91
CA GLY A 9 20.52 -18.86 13.60
C GLY A 9 19.34 -19.20 12.70
N LYS A 10 19.10 -20.51 12.53
CA LYS A 10 18.09 -21.05 11.60
C LYS A 10 16.69 -20.47 11.84
N ARG A 11 16.33 -20.15 13.08
CA ARG A 11 15.03 -19.56 13.39
C ARG A 11 14.86 -18.19 12.73
N LEU A 12 15.85 -17.31 12.87
CA LEU A 12 15.81 -15.98 12.27
C LEU A 12 15.68 -16.07 10.74
N ASP A 13 16.45 -16.95 10.10
CA ASP A 13 16.42 -17.15 8.65
C ASP A 13 15.04 -17.65 8.16
N VAL A 14 14.48 -18.63 8.87
CA VAL A 14 13.15 -19.19 8.56
C VAL A 14 12.07 -18.13 8.76
N TRP A 15 12.10 -17.40 9.88
CA TRP A 15 11.14 -16.33 10.17
C TRP A 15 11.20 -15.23 9.14
N ARG A 16 12.39 -14.74 8.79
CA ARG A 16 12.56 -13.72 7.76
C ARG A 16 11.97 -14.18 6.43
N THR A 17 12.37 -15.36 5.96
CA THR A 17 11.93 -15.90 4.66
C THR A 17 10.41 -16.08 4.63
N GLN A 18 9.83 -16.69 5.66
CA GLN A 18 8.39 -16.96 5.67
C GLN A 18 7.56 -15.68 5.85
N LEU A 19 8.05 -14.66 6.56
CA LEU A 19 7.38 -13.38 6.67
C LEU A 19 7.46 -12.58 5.37
N GLU A 20 8.58 -12.62 4.64
CA GLU A 20 8.68 -12.06 3.29
C GLU A 20 7.69 -12.73 2.33
N MET A 21 7.53 -14.05 2.42
CA MET A 21 6.53 -14.79 1.63
C MET A 21 5.08 -14.44 2.05
N ALA A 22 4.81 -14.29 3.34
CA ALA A 22 3.49 -13.94 3.85
C ALA A 22 3.10 -12.48 3.52
N PHE A 23 4.08 -11.59 3.46
CA PHE A 23 3.92 -10.16 3.21
C PHE A 23 4.82 -9.68 2.06
N PRO A 24 4.54 -10.06 0.80
CA PRO A 24 5.44 -9.85 -0.34
C PRO A 24 5.78 -8.38 -0.63
N ASN A 25 4.92 -7.45 -0.21
CA ASN A 25 5.12 -6.00 -0.39
C ASN A 25 5.65 -5.31 0.88
N VAL A 26 6.10 -6.09 1.87
CA VAL A 26 6.63 -5.57 3.13
C VAL A 26 8.07 -5.99 3.25
N LYS A 27 8.97 -5.01 3.25
CA LYS A 27 10.37 -5.24 3.57
C LYS A 27 10.49 -5.78 4.99
N VAL A 28 11.20 -6.91 5.14
CA VAL A 28 11.57 -7.52 6.42
C VAL A 28 13.06 -7.31 6.61
N ILE A 29 13.45 -6.74 7.75
CA ILE A 29 14.85 -6.57 8.14
C ILE A 29 15.06 -7.21 9.51
N SER A 30 16.31 -7.55 9.82
CA SER A 30 16.66 -8.20 11.07
C SER A 30 17.82 -7.50 11.78
N ALA A 31 17.76 -7.46 13.10
CA ALA A 31 18.84 -7.12 14.00
C ALA A 31 19.12 -8.28 14.95
N GLN A 32 20.37 -8.40 15.40
CA GLN A 32 20.82 -9.44 16.34
C GLN A 32 21.29 -8.86 17.68
N GLU A 33 21.41 -7.53 17.76
CA GLU A 33 21.93 -6.80 18.93
C GLU A 33 21.06 -5.56 19.19
N ASP A 34 20.99 -5.12 20.45
CA ASP A 34 20.19 -3.98 20.90
C ASP A 34 20.52 -2.70 20.13
N LYS A 35 21.82 -2.42 19.96
CA LYS A 35 22.28 -1.20 19.27
C LYS A 35 21.82 -1.18 17.82
N MET A 36 22.03 -2.27 17.09
CA MET A 36 21.59 -2.38 15.70
C MET A 36 20.06 -2.32 15.59
N ALA A 37 19.33 -2.92 16.54
CA ALA A 37 17.87 -2.85 16.56
C ALA A 37 17.37 -1.41 16.72
N LEU A 38 17.98 -0.63 17.61
CA LEU A 38 17.66 0.78 17.82
C LEU A 38 18.03 1.64 16.60
N ASP A 39 19.22 1.46 16.04
CA ASP A 39 19.67 2.19 14.85
C ASP A 39 18.74 1.93 13.65
N LEU A 40 18.36 0.67 13.41
CA LEU A 40 17.42 0.30 12.34
C LEU A 40 16.00 0.80 12.62
N ALA A 41 15.55 0.77 13.88
CA ALA A 41 14.23 1.27 14.26
C ALA A 41 14.13 2.79 14.05
N GLU A 42 15.18 3.54 14.40
CA GLU A 42 15.25 4.98 14.18
C GLU A 42 15.33 5.32 12.68
N GLN A 43 16.19 4.63 11.94
CA GLN A 43 16.39 4.87 10.52
C GLN A 43 15.13 4.58 9.68
N TYR A 44 14.48 3.46 9.94
CA TYR A 44 13.45 2.93 9.05
C TYR A 44 12.02 2.98 9.62
N LYS A 45 11.85 3.31 10.90
CA LYS A 45 10.54 3.45 11.58
C LYS A 45 9.59 2.28 11.28
N PRO A 46 9.90 1.05 11.75
CA PRO A 46 9.14 -0.14 11.42
C PRO A 46 7.66 -0.01 11.83
N THR A 47 6.78 -0.59 11.02
CA THR A 47 5.35 -0.68 11.34
C THR A 47 5.07 -1.77 12.36
N LEU A 48 5.85 -2.86 12.30
CA LEU A 48 5.81 -3.98 13.23
C LEU A 48 7.24 -4.32 13.66
N LEU A 49 7.45 -4.46 14.97
CA LEU A 49 8.70 -4.85 15.57
C LEU A 49 8.48 -6.14 16.37
N VAL A 50 9.14 -7.22 15.94
CA VAL A 50 9.02 -8.55 16.55
C VAL A 50 10.31 -8.84 17.33
N LEU A 51 10.18 -9.13 18.61
CA LEU A 51 11.28 -9.32 19.54
C LEU A 51 11.24 -10.72 20.15
N ASP A 52 12.40 -11.35 20.32
CA ASP A 52 12.53 -12.42 21.30
C ASP A 52 12.45 -11.86 22.73
N TYR A 53 11.78 -12.59 23.63
CA TYR A 53 11.72 -12.22 25.05
C TYR A 53 13.09 -12.35 25.73
N ASP A 54 13.83 -13.39 25.35
CA ASP A 54 15.11 -13.76 25.97
C ASP A 54 16.31 -13.07 25.28
N LEU A 55 16.09 -11.90 24.66
CA LEU A 55 17.19 -11.11 24.08
C LEU A 55 18.24 -10.75 25.14
N PRO A 56 19.54 -10.75 24.77
CA PRO A 56 20.62 -10.39 25.68
C PRO A 56 20.59 -8.89 26.03
N GLU A 57 21.55 -8.48 26.88
CA GLU A 57 21.81 -7.07 27.22
C GLU A 57 20.63 -6.34 27.90
N SER A 58 20.19 -5.21 27.34
CA SER A 58 19.17 -4.33 27.93
C SER A 58 17.78 -4.97 27.87
N GLY A 59 17.65 -6.05 27.10
CA GLY A 59 16.44 -6.82 26.94
C GLY A 59 15.39 -6.14 26.07
N PRO A 60 14.33 -6.87 25.70
CA PRO A 60 13.32 -6.40 24.76
C PRO A 60 12.58 -5.15 25.23
N PHE A 61 12.41 -4.99 26.54
CA PHE A 61 11.64 -3.89 27.12
C PHE A 61 12.34 -2.54 26.96
N SER A 62 13.68 -2.51 27.00
CA SER A 62 14.43 -1.28 26.74
C SER A 62 14.27 -0.84 25.29
N ILE A 63 14.28 -1.79 24.35
CA ILE A 63 14.04 -1.53 22.93
C ILE A 63 12.62 -0.98 22.75
N ILE A 64 11.60 -1.63 23.30
CA ILE A 64 10.21 -1.15 23.24
C ILE A 64 10.10 0.28 23.78
N GLN A 65 10.67 0.55 24.95
CA GLN A 65 10.59 1.88 25.56
C GLN A 65 11.23 2.97 24.68
N LYS A 66 12.44 2.74 24.18
CA LYS A 66 13.19 3.70 23.36
C LYS A 66 12.53 3.92 22.00
N VAL A 67 12.11 2.85 21.33
CA VAL A 67 11.45 2.95 20.01
C VAL A 67 10.07 3.58 20.15
N ARG A 68 9.32 3.27 21.21
CA ARG A 68 7.99 3.85 21.43
C ARG A 68 8.04 5.36 21.67
N ALA A 69 9.11 5.87 22.28
CA ALA A 69 9.32 7.30 22.48
C ALA A 69 9.46 8.08 21.16
N THR A 70 10.01 7.46 20.11
CA THR A 70 10.25 8.12 18.80
C THR A 70 9.26 7.67 17.71
N SER A 71 8.67 6.48 17.86
CA SER A 71 7.77 5.82 16.91
C SER A 71 6.55 5.21 17.64
N PRO A 72 5.60 6.05 18.11
CA PRO A 72 4.45 5.59 18.90
C PRO A 72 3.44 4.75 18.08
N SER A 73 3.51 4.80 16.75
CA SER A 73 2.64 4.02 15.84
C SER A 73 3.14 2.60 15.59
N THR A 74 4.40 2.30 15.89
CA THR A 74 4.97 0.94 15.77
C THR A 74 4.22 -0.02 16.70
N LYS A 75 3.90 -1.22 16.18
CA LYS A 75 3.35 -2.31 16.98
C LYS A 75 4.44 -3.27 17.42
N TYR A 76 4.36 -3.73 18.66
CA TYR A 76 5.38 -4.54 19.31
C TYR A 76 4.85 -5.94 19.57
N VAL A 77 5.54 -6.97 19.06
CA VAL A 77 5.19 -8.37 19.28
C VAL A 77 6.35 -9.08 19.99
N LEU A 78 6.07 -9.73 21.12
CA LEU A 78 7.07 -10.51 21.85
C LEU A 78 6.89 -12.02 21.65
N LEU A 79 8.01 -12.73 21.43
CA LEU A 79 8.09 -14.18 21.37
C LEU A 79 8.71 -14.74 22.65
N THR A 80 7.89 -15.34 23.49
CA THR A 80 8.28 -15.86 24.82
C THR A 80 8.59 -17.36 24.78
N SER A 81 9.53 -17.81 25.62
CA SER A 81 9.86 -19.22 25.75
C SER A 81 8.87 -19.95 26.68
N SER A 82 8.14 -19.23 27.53
CA SER A 82 7.13 -19.80 28.43
C SER A 82 5.86 -18.96 28.54
N VAL A 83 4.77 -19.60 28.97
CA VAL A 83 3.48 -18.94 29.24
C VAL A 83 3.59 -17.97 30.43
N GLY A 84 4.42 -18.29 31.42
CA GLY A 84 4.61 -17.43 32.60
C GLY A 84 5.20 -16.05 32.29
N GLN A 85 5.90 -15.91 31.16
CA GLN A 85 6.45 -14.63 30.70
C GLN A 85 5.41 -13.71 30.03
N GLN A 86 4.20 -14.22 29.68
CA GLN A 86 3.25 -13.46 28.86
C GLN A 86 2.71 -12.20 29.55
N GLU A 87 2.40 -12.27 30.84
CA GLU A 87 1.91 -11.11 31.58
C GLU A 87 3.01 -10.05 31.73
N MET A 88 4.24 -10.47 32.01
CA MET A 88 5.39 -9.55 32.04
C MET A 88 5.65 -8.91 30.69
N ALA A 89 5.53 -9.67 29.60
CA ALA A 89 5.68 -9.17 28.24
C ALA A 89 4.67 -8.04 27.92
N LYS A 90 3.40 -8.22 28.30
CA LYS A 90 2.35 -7.19 28.15
C LYS A 90 2.63 -5.98 29.02
N MET A 91 2.97 -6.17 30.29
CA MET A 91 3.31 -5.06 31.21
C MET A 91 4.51 -4.25 30.73
N GLY A 92 5.46 -4.91 30.07
CA GLY A 92 6.62 -4.29 29.44
C GLY A 92 6.34 -3.61 28.09
N GLY A 93 5.07 -3.59 27.65
CA GLY A 93 4.64 -2.81 26.48
C GLY A 93 4.58 -3.59 25.16
N ALA A 94 4.52 -4.92 25.18
CA ALA A 94 4.11 -5.65 23.98
C ALA A 94 2.61 -5.47 23.71
N ASP A 95 2.26 -5.25 22.45
CA ASP A 95 0.87 -5.17 21.99
C ASP A 95 0.31 -6.57 21.67
N LEU A 96 1.17 -7.53 21.36
CA LEU A 96 0.83 -8.94 21.14
C LEU A 96 1.96 -9.85 21.66
N VAL A 97 1.63 -11.04 22.15
CA VAL A 97 2.59 -11.99 22.70
C VAL A 97 2.31 -13.40 22.18
N HIS A 98 3.35 -14.11 21.75
CA HIS A 98 3.28 -15.50 21.31
C HIS A 98 4.36 -16.35 21.97
N LEU A 99 4.13 -17.66 22.05
CA LEU A 99 5.22 -18.59 22.35
C LEU A 99 6.15 -18.70 21.14
N GLN A 100 7.46 -18.88 21.37
CA GLN A 100 8.48 -18.99 20.33
C GLN A 100 8.26 -20.18 19.37
N ASN A 101 7.46 -21.17 19.75
CA ASN A 101 7.08 -22.31 18.91
C ASN A 101 5.85 -22.06 18.03
N VAL A 102 5.31 -20.85 18.00
CA VAL A 102 4.19 -20.47 17.13
C VAL A 102 4.58 -20.69 15.66
N SER A 103 3.67 -21.27 14.87
CA SER A 103 3.87 -21.33 13.42
C SER A 103 3.71 -19.95 12.79
N ILE A 104 4.44 -19.65 11.70
CA ILE A 104 4.31 -18.36 11.02
C ILE A 104 2.87 -18.12 10.55
N LYS A 105 2.15 -19.16 10.11
CA LYS A 105 0.74 -19.03 9.73
C LYS A 105 -0.12 -18.54 10.91
N GLN A 106 0.05 -19.12 12.09
CA GLN A 106 -0.67 -18.68 13.29
C GLN A 106 -0.27 -17.27 13.71
N PHE A 107 1.03 -16.96 13.69
CA PHE A 107 1.55 -15.62 13.96
C PHE A 107 0.93 -14.58 13.04
N VAL A 108 0.94 -14.82 11.72
CA VAL A 108 0.38 -13.92 10.70
C VAL A 108 -1.11 -13.71 10.93
N ASN A 109 -1.87 -14.78 11.21
CA ASN A 109 -3.29 -14.65 11.52
C ASN A 109 -3.52 -13.78 12.75
N SER A 110 -2.81 -14.04 13.85
CA SER A 110 -2.95 -13.25 15.08
C SER A 110 -2.53 -11.78 14.89
N VAL A 111 -1.51 -11.51 14.09
CA VAL A 111 -1.13 -10.12 13.72
C VAL A 111 -2.24 -9.45 12.93
N ASN A 112 -2.84 -10.13 11.94
CA ASN A 112 -3.93 -9.58 11.14
C ASN A 112 -5.22 -9.37 11.97
N ASP A 113 -5.52 -10.29 12.88
CA ASP A 113 -6.69 -10.21 13.76
C ASP A 113 -6.55 -9.07 14.79
N THR A 114 -5.35 -8.92 15.36
CA THR A 114 -5.07 -7.90 16.39
C THR A 114 -4.84 -6.52 15.78
N PHE A 115 -4.16 -6.47 14.62
CA PHE A 115 -3.83 -5.24 13.91
C PHE A 115 -4.32 -5.30 12.46
N PRO A 116 -5.65 -5.18 12.23
CA PRO A 116 -6.19 -5.20 10.89
C PRO A 116 -5.51 -4.16 10.00
N ASN A 117 -5.14 -4.58 8.79
CA ASN A 117 -4.49 -3.76 7.78
C ASN A 117 -3.07 -3.25 8.12
N LEU A 118 -2.44 -3.66 9.23
CA LEU A 118 -1.13 -3.14 9.63
C LEU A 118 -0.03 -3.35 8.59
N LEU A 119 0.05 -4.56 8.05
CA LEU A 119 1.08 -4.97 7.09
C LEU A 119 0.54 -5.11 5.66
N THR A 120 -0.78 -5.02 5.49
CA THR A 120 -1.46 -4.99 4.20
C THR A 120 -1.88 -3.58 3.78
N GLN A 121 -1.44 -2.56 4.51
CA GLN A 121 -1.73 -1.14 4.22
C GLN A 121 -1.37 -0.72 2.78
N HIS A 122 -0.48 -1.45 2.10
CA HIS A 122 -0.16 -1.24 0.67
C HIS A 122 -0.81 -2.24 -0.29
N LYS A 123 -1.47 -3.31 0.21
CA LYS A 123 -2.17 -4.30 -0.61
C LYS A 123 -3.52 -3.78 -1.17
N ASN A 124 -4.07 -2.71 -0.58
CA ASN A 124 -5.35 -2.10 -0.98
C ASN A 124 -5.25 -0.66 -1.49
N LYS A 125 -4.05 -0.07 -1.60
CA LYS A 125 -3.93 1.25 -2.23
C LYS A 125 -4.06 1.09 -3.73
N LYS A 126 -5.29 1.24 -4.21
CA LYS A 126 -5.60 1.26 -5.63
C LYS A 126 -4.67 2.26 -6.33
N PHE A 127 -4.02 1.81 -7.39
CA PHE A 127 -3.07 2.59 -8.16
C PHE A 127 -3.81 3.32 -9.28
N ILE A 128 -3.83 4.65 -9.20
CA ILE A 128 -4.42 5.52 -10.21
C ILE A 128 -3.31 6.10 -11.10
N LEU A 129 -3.44 5.94 -12.41
CA LEU A 129 -2.65 6.70 -13.36
C LEU A 129 -3.43 7.95 -13.78
N ILE A 130 -2.81 9.11 -13.68
CA ILE A 130 -3.32 10.36 -14.25
C ILE A 130 -2.49 10.67 -15.50
N ALA A 131 -3.15 10.82 -16.63
CA ALA A 131 -2.55 11.33 -17.86
C ALA A 131 -3.20 12.69 -18.19
N GLY A 132 -2.48 13.79 -17.97
CA GLY A 132 -3.01 15.13 -18.21
C GLY A 132 -1.95 16.20 -18.34
N ASN A 133 -2.29 17.36 -18.90
CA ASN A 133 -1.32 18.38 -19.32
C ASN A 133 -0.56 19.09 -18.18
N GLY A 134 -0.72 18.66 -16.93
CA GLY A 134 -0.01 19.22 -15.77
C GLY A 134 -0.49 20.61 -15.36
N ASP A 135 -1.72 20.98 -15.71
CA ASP A 135 -2.35 22.20 -15.24
C ASP A 135 -2.76 22.10 -13.75
N ASP A 136 -3.21 23.23 -13.19
CA ASP A 136 -3.59 23.33 -11.77
C ASP A 136 -4.68 22.33 -11.37
N PHE A 137 -5.55 21.94 -12.31
CA PHE A 137 -6.56 20.94 -12.06
C PHE A 137 -5.92 19.56 -11.81
N PHE A 138 -5.04 19.08 -12.70
CA PHE A 138 -4.41 17.76 -12.54
C PHE A 138 -3.42 17.71 -11.37
N LYS A 139 -2.76 18.82 -11.06
CA LYS A 139 -1.92 18.94 -9.86
C LYS A 139 -2.76 18.82 -8.59
N THR A 140 -3.85 19.59 -8.50
CA THR A 140 -4.78 19.52 -7.37
C THR A 140 -5.40 18.12 -7.24
N LEU A 141 -5.75 17.50 -8.36
CA LEU A 141 -6.31 16.15 -8.40
C LEU A 141 -5.32 15.12 -7.84
N TYR A 142 -4.05 15.18 -8.26
CA TYR A 142 -2.99 14.33 -7.73
C TYR A 142 -2.89 14.45 -6.20
N GLU A 143 -2.76 15.67 -5.68
CA GLU A 143 -2.62 15.92 -4.24
C GLU A 143 -3.82 15.37 -3.46
N LYS A 144 -5.04 15.63 -3.94
CA LYS A 144 -6.26 15.14 -3.29
C LYS A 144 -6.36 13.61 -3.32
N LEU A 145 -5.99 12.95 -4.41
CA LEU A 145 -6.02 11.48 -4.48
C LEU A 145 -4.96 10.83 -3.59
N VAL A 146 -3.75 11.38 -3.54
CA VAL A 146 -2.71 10.92 -2.60
C VAL A 146 -3.18 11.08 -1.15
N ASN A 147 -3.79 12.22 -0.81
CA ASN A 147 -4.35 12.48 0.53
C ASN A 147 -5.53 11.55 0.86
N ASN A 148 -6.24 11.04 -0.14
CA ASN A 148 -7.29 10.02 0.03
C ASN A 148 -6.75 8.59 0.04
N GLY A 149 -5.43 8.41 0.10
CA GLY A 149 -4.80 7.11 0.31
C GLY A 149 -4.56 6.30 -0.96
N TYR A 150 -4.72 6.87 -2.16
CA TYR A 150 -4.38 6.20 -3.42
C TYR A 150 -2.87 6.27 -3.70
N ASN A 151 -2.36 5.28 -4.43
CA ASN A 151 -1.07 5.40 -5.11
C ASN A 151 -1.32 6.09 -6.44
N VAL A 152 -0.61 7.19 -6.74
CA VAL A 152 -0.90 7.98 -7.94
C VAL A 152 0.38 8.20 -8.74
N LYS A 153 0.35 7.87 -10.04
CA LYS A 153 1.40 8.24 -11.01
C LYS A 153 0.81 9.28 -11.94
N ASN A 154 1.49 10.42 -12.07
CA ASN A 154 1.09 11.48 -13.00
C ASN A 154 2.02 11.48 -14.21
N VAL A 155 1.45 11.48 -15.41
CA VAL A 155 2.17 11.57 -16.69
C VAL A 155 1.57 12.68 -17.52
N ARG A 156 2.39 13.31 -18.37
CA ARG A 156 2.04 14.56 -19.06
C ARG A 156 1.51 14.39 -20.47
N ASP A 157 1.58 13.19 -21.00
CA ASP A 157 1.29 12.87 -22.39
C ASP A 157 0.83 11.42 -22.54
N GLY A 158 0.27 11.09 -23.71
CA GLY A 158 -0.31 9.78 -23.97
C GLY A 158 0.74 8.69 -24.17
N ALA A 159 1.94 9.03 -24.68
CA ALA A 159 3.06 8.10 -24.78
C ALA A 159 3.45 7.54 -23.40
N HIS A 160 3.68 8.40 -22.42
CA HIS A 160 4.00 8.01 -21.06
C HIS A 160 2.82 7.32 -20.36
N ALA A 161 1.58 7.64 -20.73
CA ALA A 161 0.42 6.92 -20.23
C ALA A 161 0.44 5.45 -20.67
N MET A 162 0.73 5.18 -21.95
CA MET A 162 0.85 3.83 -22.47
C MET A 162 1.98 3.04 -21.80
N ILE A 163 3.15 3.67 -21.61
CA ILE A 163 4.29 3.05 -20.91
C ILE A 163 3.93 2.73 -19.45
N GLY A 164 3.36 3.71 -18.74
CA GLY A 164 3.05 3.57 -17.31
C GLY A 164 2.09 2.43 -16.99
N ILE A 165 1.18 2.10 -17.91
CA ILE A 165 0.18 1.02 -17.76
C ILE A 165 0.80 -0.37 -17.89
N VAL A 166 1.86 -0.50 -18.69
CA VAL A 166 2.60 -1.77 -18.85
C VAL A 166 3.50 -2.01 -17.64
N GLU A 167 4.14 -0.96 -17.13
CA GLU A 167 5.13 -1.07 -16.05
C GLU A 167 4.53 -1.27 -14.65
N ASN A 168 3.25 -0.92 -14.44
CA ASN A 168 2.65 -0.87 -13.10
C ASN A 168 1.28 -1.58 -13.07
N PRO A 169 0.90 -2.21 -11.94
CA PRO A 169 -0.46 -2.68 -11.74
C PRO A 169 -1.39 -1.48 -11.51
N ILE A 170 -1.89 -0.90 -12.60
CA ILE A 170 -2.86 0.21 -12.57
C ILE A 170 -4.28 -0.34 -12.38
N ASP A 171 -5.00 0.21 -11.40
CA ASP A 171 -6.39 -0.11 -11.09
C ASP A 171 -7.40 0.87 -11.73
N LEU A 172 -6.97 2.07 -12.11
CA LEU A 172 -7.81 3.05 -12.81
C LEU A 172 -6.96 4.09 -13.55
N VAL A 173 -7.44 4.54 -14.71
CA VAL A 173 -6.85 5.64 -15.47
C VAL A 173 -7.77 6.84 -15.46
N ILE A 174 -7.23 8.00 -15.10
CA ILE A 174 -7.85 9.31 -15.33
C ILE A 174 -7.11 9.95 -16.51
N LEU A 175 -7.85 10.28 -17.56
CA LEU A 175 -7.28 10.69 -18.84
C LEU A 175 -7.83 12.05 -19.27
N ASP A 176 -6.97 13.03 -19.50
CA ASP A 176 -7.32 14.25 -20.23
C ASP A 176 -7.70 13.88 -21.66
N MET A 177 -8.87 14.33 -22.11
CA MET A 177 -9.33 14.07 -23.47
C MET A 177 -8.52 14.84 -24.51
N LYS A 178 -7.80 15.89 -24.10
CA LYS A 178 -6.95 16.68 -24.99
C LYS A 178 -5.52 16.70 -24.44
N LEU A 179 -4.71 15.71 -24.77
CA LEU A 179 -3.28 15.71 -24.42
C LEU A 179 -2.45 16.50 -25.44
N SER A 180 -1.19 16.73 -25.10
CA SER A 180 -0.23 17.48 -25.94
C SER A 180 0.20 16.72 -27.21
N ASP A 181 0.23 15.38 -27.17
CA ASP A 181 0.72 14.49 -28.22
C ASP A 181 -0.40 13.70 -28.92
N PHE A 182 -1.42 13.28 -28.18
CA PHE A 182 -2.52 12.47 -28.67
C PHE A 182 -3.90 13.00 -28.25
N ASP A 183 -4.89 12.69 -29.07
CA ASP A 183 -6.28 12.74 -28.66
C ASP A 183 -6.54 11.62 -27.63
N GLY A 184 -7.20 11.93 -26.51
CA GLY A 184 -7.54 10.97 -25.47
C GLY A 184 -8.31 9.75 -26.01
N LEU A 185 -9.12 9.91 -27.06
CA LEU A 185 -9.79 8.78 -27.73
C LEU A 185 -8.81 7.77 -28.33
N ARG A 186 -7.67 8.24 -28.87
CA ARG A 186 -6.64 7.36 -29.40
C ARG A 186 -5.97 6.58 -28.28
N VAL A 187 -5.69 7.23 -27.16
CA VAL A 187 -5.14 6.58 -25.96
C VAL A 187 -6.11 5.51 -25.47
N MET A 188 -7.39 5.85 -25.24
CA MET A 188 -8.43 4.89 -24.81
C MET A 188 -8.49 3.64 -25.71
N ARG A 189 -8.44 3.83 -27.03
CA ARG A 189 -8.45 2.72 -28.00
C ARG A 189 -7.27 1.78 -27.80
N VAL A 190 -6.08 2.31 -27.58
CA VAL A 190 -4.89 1.50 -27.32
C VAL A 190 -5.01 0.81 -25.97
N LEU A 191 -5.43 1.53 -24.92
CA LEU A 191 -5.58 0.98 -23.58
C LEU A 191 -6.53 -0.21 -23.56
N ARG A 192 -7.66 -0.13 -24.28
CA ARG A 192 -8.63 -1.22 -24.37
C ARG A 192 -8.08 -2.48 -25.05
N ARG A 193 -7.08 -2.35 -25.93
CA ARG A 193 -6.42 -3.51 -26.54
C ARG A 193 -5.45 -4.18 -25.57
N ILE A 194 -4.88 -3.43 -24.63
CA ILE A 194 -3.87 -3.92 -23.67
C ILE A 194 -4.55 -4.46 -22.40
N LYS A 195 -5.53 -3.73 -21.86
CA LYS A 195 -6.32 -4.10 -20.68
C LYS A 195 -7.79 -3.76 -20.93
N GLN A 196 -8.58 -4.79 -21.26
CA GLN A 196 -9.98 -4.64 -21.65
C GLN A 196 -10.83 -4.08 -20.50
N ASP A 197 -10.57 -4.55 -19.28
CA ASP A 197 -11.41 -4.25 -18.12
C ASP A 197 -10.98 -3.01 -17.34
N LEU A 198 -9.77 -2.48 -17.60
CA LEU A 198 -9.20 -1.36 -16.85
C LEU A 198 -10.16 -0.14 -16.83
N PRO A 199 -10.63 0.30 -15.66
CA PRO A 199 -11.50 1.46 -15.57
C PRO A 199 -10.82 2.72 -16.13
N ILE A 200 -11.51 3.44 -17.03
CA ILE A 200 -11.04 4.71 -17.59
C ILE A 200 -12.08 5.81 -17.32
N ILE A 201 -11.63 6.93 -16.76
CA ILE A 201 -12.39 8.16 -16.60
C ILE A 201 -11.73 9.25 -17.46
N GLY A 202 -12.38 9.62 -18.56
CA GLY A 202 -12.02 10.78 -19.38
C GLY A 202 -12.42 12.09 -18.71
N ILE A 203 -11.57 13.10 -18.80
CA ILE A 203 -11.79 14.45 -18.31
C ILE A 203 -11.68 15.42 -19.49
N SER A 204 -12.72 16.23 -19.70
CA SER A 204 -12.72 17.28 -20.73
C SER A 204 -12.97 18.67 -20.14
N LYS A 205 -12.35 19.68 -20.78
CA LYS A 205 -12.62 21.10 -20.49
C LYS A 205 -13.87 21.63 -21.23
N SER A 206 -14.28 20.99 -22.34
CA SER A 206 -15.49 21.31 -23.10
C SER A 206 -16.30 20.04 -23.39
N GLY A 207 -17.63 20.14 -23.29
CA GLY A 207 -18.54 19.06 -23.70
C GLY A 207 -18.88 19.05 -25.19
N TYR A 208 -18.52 20.09 -25.93
CA TYR A 208 -18.98 20.31 -27.31
C TYR A 208 -18.30 19.43 -28.34
N ASP A 209 -17.11 18.91 -28.04
CA ASP A 209 -16.25 18.22 -29.02
C ASP A 209 -16.18 16.69 -28.82
N ILE A 210 -16.90 16.14 -27.84
CA ILE A 210 -16.79 14.73 -27.46
C ILE A 210 -18.16 14.07 -27.42
N ASP A 211 -18.38 13.12 -28.33
CA ASP A 211 -19.56 12.27 -28.37
C ASP A 211 -19.48 11.21 -27.26
N ASN A 212 -20.33 11.34 -26.23
CA ASN A 212 -20.41 10.39 -25.12
C ASN A 212 -20.59 8.94 -25.60
N SER A 213 -21.30 8.71 -26.70
CA SER A 213 -21.51 7.36 -27.23
C SER A 213 -20.20 6.71 -27.69
N GLN A 214 -19.19 7.51 -28.07
CA GLN A 214 -17.86 6.99 -28.42
C GLN A 214 -17.07 6.58 -27.18
N ILE A 215 -17.23 7.31 -26.07
CA ILE A 215 -16.55 7.00 -24.79
C ILE A 215 -17.12 5.70 -24.20
N GLU A 216 -18.44 5.54 -24.23
CA GLU A 216 -19.11 4.34 -23.71
C GLU A 216 -18.71 3.06 -24.47
N ARG A 217 -18.44 3.15 -25.78
CA ARG A 217 -17.90 2.02 -26.57
C ARG A 217 -16.57 1.50 -26.06
N TYR A 218 -15.81 2.35 -25.38
CA TYR A 218 -14.58 1.96 -24.70
C TYR A 218 -14.83 1.68 -23.22
N ASN A 219 -16.04 1.30 -22.78
CA ASN A 219 -16.36 1.02 -21.38
C ASN A 219 -15.73 2.06 -20.42
N ALA A 220 -15.79 3.33 -20.81
CA ALA A 220 -15.17 4.45 -20.13
C ALA A 220 -16.25 5.44 -19.72
N LYS A 221 -15.94 6.30 -18.77
CA LYS A 221 -16.84 7.38 -18.32
C LYS A 221 -16.25 8.73 -18.69
N LEU A 222 -17.09 9.72 -18.98
CA LEU A 222 -16.65 11.09 -19.25
C LEU A 222 -17.12 12.04 -18.14
N LEU A 223 -16.22 12.91 -17.69
CA LEU A 223 -16.53 14.04 -16.84
C LEU A 223 -16.13 15.35 -17.53
N ILE A 224 -16.98 16.36 -17.43
CA ILE A 224 -16.76 17.69 -17.99
C ILE A 224 -16.48 18.65 -16.84
N GLN A 225 -15.44 19.48 -16.97
CA GLN A 225 -15.14 20.52 -15.99
C GLN A 225 -16.22 21.61 -15.97
N PRO A 226 -16.53 22.19 -14.80
CA PRO A 226 -15.90 21.96 -13.49
C PRO A 226 -16.37 20.67 -12.81
N ILE A 227 -15.43 19.92 -12.21
CA ILE A 227 -15.70 18.63 -11.56
C ILE A 227 -15.71 18.80 -10.04
N ASN A 228 -16.79 18.35 -9.39
CA ASN A 228 -16.81 18.19 -7.95
C ASN A 228 -15.96 16.97 -7.55
N PHE A 229 -15.01 17.17 -6.63
CA PHE A 229 -14.06 16.12 -6.24
C PHE A 229 -14.72 14.95 -5.50
N ASP A 230 -15.75 15.19 -4.69
CA ASP A 230 -16.45 14.11 -3.97
C ASP A 230 -17.21 13.20 -4.95
N ASP A 231 -17.78 13.77 -6.00
CA ASP A 231 -18.45 13.00 -7.04
C ASP A 231 -17.44 12.21 -7.91
N LEU A 232 -16.28 12.80 -8.20
CA LEU A 232 -15.17 12.06 -8.82
C LEU A 232 -14.69 10.91 -7.93
N LEU A 233 -14.56 11.10 -6.62
CA LEU A 233 -14.19 10.04 -5.69
C LEU A 233 -15.21 8.90 -5.65
N LYS A 234 -16.52 9.22 -5.61
CA LYS A 234 -17.58 8.21 -5.73
C LYS A 234 -17.48 7.45 -7.05
N LEU A 235 -17.16 8.15 -8.14
CA LEU A 235 -16.99 7.54 -9.45
C LEU A 235 -15.79 6.60 -9.51
N ILE A 236 -14.66 7.01 -8.96
CA ILE A 236 -13.44 6.20 -8.84
C ILE A 236 -13.75 4.91 -8.08
N LYS A 237 -14.35 5.03 -6.88
CA LYS A 237 -14.71 3.88 -6.04
C LYS A 237 -15.64 2.92 -6.75
N SER A 238 -16.75 3.41 -7.32
CA SER A 238 -17.72 2.56 -8.03
C SER A 238 -17.16 1.90 -9.30
N SER A 239 -16.17 2.52 -9.95
CA SER A 239 -15.57 1.95 -11.17
C SER A 239 -14.58 0.84 -10.85
N MET A 240 -13.91 0.89 -9.69
CA MET A 240 -13.00 -0.17 -9.22
C MET A 240 -13.74 -1.36 -8.57
N LEU A 241 -14.97 -1.17 -8.08
CA LEU A 241 -15.77 -2.23 -7.43
C LEU A 241 -16.44 -3.20 -8.42
N LYS A 242 -16.64 -2.79 -9.68
CA LYS A 242 -17.31 -3.64 -10.69
C LYS A 242 -16.49 -4.86 -11.10
N GLU A 243 -15.21 -4.95 -10.72
CA GLU A 243 -14.33 -6.08 -11.04
C GLU A 243 -14.50 -7.27 -10.09
N GLU A 244 -14.98 -7.07 -8.85
CA GLU A 244 -15.07 -8.16 -7.84
C GLU A 244 -16.28 -9.10 -8.04
N ILE A 245 -17.26 -8.73 -8.87
CA ILE A 245 -18.53 -9.48 -9.00
C ILE A 245 -18.52 -10.44 -10.22
N THR A 246 -17.48 -10.41 -11.07
CA THR A 246 -17.43 -11.21 -12.30
C THR A 246 -16.68 -12.55 -12.16
N GLU A 247 -16.18 -12.88 -10.97
CA GLU A 247 -15.63 -14.20 -10.64
C GLU A 247 -16.55 -14.95 -9.67
N THR A 248 -17.74 -15.36 -10.14
CA THR A 248 -18.56 -16.39 -9.48
C THR A 248 -19.30 -17.22 -10.52
#